data_AF-A0A1Q3MMM1-F1
#
_entry.id   AF-A0A1Q3MMM1-F1
#
_cell.length_a   1.000
_cell.length_b   1.000
_cell.length_c   1.000
_cell.angle_alpha   90.00
_cell.angle_beta   90.00
_cell.angle_gamma   90.00
#
_symmetry.space_group_name_H-M   'P 1'
#
loop_
_entity.id
_entity.type
_entity.pdbx_description
1 polymer ?
#
loop_
_entity_poly.entity_id
_entity_poly.type
_entity_poly.pdbx_seq_one_letter_code
_entity_poly.pdbx_strand_id
1 'polypeptide(L)'
;MGGALTTYHFHKDGKFSMDVLYDACHVEVSGTYALEGGKLALNPSQSKVEGPEPKASELRSQAGQASRVTIRMDSPASFTLMPNDPAPLHINKVSPNP
;
A
#
# COMPACT_ATOMS: atom_id res chain seq x y z
N MET A 1 8.36 13.16 -13.84
CA MET A 1 8.32 12.73 -12.42
C MET A 1 6.95 12.12 -12.18
N GLY A 2 6.83 10.79 -12.10
CA GLY A 2 5.55 10.11 -11.83
C GLY A 2 5.54 9.61 -10.39
N GLY A 3 4.74 10.23 -9.52
CA GLY A 3 4.46 9.69 -8.19
C GLY A 3 3.42 8.57 -8.28
N ALA A 4 3.46 7.61 -7.35
CA ALA A 4 2.37 6.67 -7.18
C ALA A 4 1.13 7.43 -6.72
N LEU A 5 -0.02 7.26 -7.38
CA LEU A 5 -1.29 7.65 -6.80
C LEU A 5 -1.81 6.45 -6.02
N THR A 6 -1.93 6.60 -4.70
CA THR A 6 -2.46 5.55 -3.82
C THR A 6 -3.71 6.04 -3.13
N THR A 7 -4.81 5.31 -3.30
CA THR A 7 -6.09 5.59 -2.65
C THR A 7 -6.42 4.45 -1.70
N TYR A 8 -6.69 4.78 -0.43
CA TYR A 8 -7.15 3.83 0.57
C TYR A 8 -8.63 4.06 0.90
N HIS A 9 -9.40 2.99 0.97
CA HIS A 9 -10.78 3.01 1.46
C HIS A 9 -10.91 2.10 2.67
N PHE A 10 -11.37 2.66 3.79
CA PHE A 10 -11.60 1.92 5.04
C PHE A 10 -13.09 1.81 5.30
N HIS A 11 -13.57 0.59 5.50
CA HIS A 11 -14.97 0.27 5.72
C HIS A 11 -15.25 0.02 7.21
N LYS A 12 -16.44 0.39 7.68
CA LYS A 12 -16.82 0.23 9.10
C LYS A 12 -16.87 -1.22 9.58
N ASP A 13 -16.91 -2.19 8.67
CA ASP A 13 -16.87 -3.63 8.97
C ASP A 13 -15.44 -4.17 9.17
N GLY A 14 -14.43 -3.28 9.22
CA GLY A 14 -13.03 -3.65 9.41
C GLY A 14 -12.32 -4.10 8.14
N LYS A 15 -12.94 -3.91 6.96
CA LYS A 15 -12.30 -4.17 5.66
C LYS A 15 -11.64 -2.93 5.09
N PHE A 16 -10.60 -3.13 4.28
CA PHE A 16 -10.04 -2.07 3.48
C PHE A 16 -9.89 -2.49 2.02
N SER A 17 -9.87 -1.52 1.13
CA SER A 17 -9.35 -1.64 -0.21
C SER A 17 -8.30 -0.57 -0.47
N MET A 18 -7.33 -0.90 -1.32
CA MET A 18 -6.26 -0.01 -1.74
C MET A 18 -6.12 -0.12 -3.26
N ASP A 19 -6.05 1.03 -3.91
CA ASP A 19 -5.80 1.17 -5.34
C ASP A 19 -4.51 1.97 -5.55
N VAL A 20 -3.56 1.40 -6.29
CA VAL A 20 -2.30 2.05 -6.62
C VAL A 20 -2.11 2.09 -8.12
N LEU A 21 -1.91 3.30 -8.66
CA LEU A 21 -1.38 3.49 -10.00
C LEU A 21 0.09 3.87 -9.90
N TYR A 22 0.97 3.00 -10.39
CA TYR A 22 2.42 3.20 -10.36
C TYR A 22 3.06 2.76 -11.68
N ASP A 23 3.65 3.69 -12.43
CA ASP A 23 4.48 3.40 -13.61
C ASP A 23 3.82 2.42 -14.62
N ALA A 24 2.58 2.72 -15.01
CA ALA A 24 1.71 1.90 -15.87
C ALA A 24 1.29 0.52 -15.28
N CYS A 25 1.62 0.25 -14.02
CA CYS A 25 1.03 -0.83 -13.24
C CYS A 25 -0.15 -0.33 -12.40
N HIS A 26 -1.22 -1.11 -12.40
CA HIS A 26 -2.38 -0.94 -11.54
C HIS A 26 -2.40 -2.08 -10.52
N VAL A 27 -2.41 -1.73 -9.24
CA VAL A 27 -2.42 -2.67 -8.13
C VAL A 27 -3.69 -2.44 -7.31
N GLU A 28 -4.52 -3.46 -7.21
CA GLU A 28 -5.71 -3.48 -6.36
C GLU A 28 -5.44 -4.45 -5.21
N VAL A 29 -5.67 -4.01 -3.97
CA VAL A 29 -5.55 -4.86 -2.78
C VAL A 29 -6.81 -4.73 -1.95
N SER A 30 -7.28 -5.85 -1.42
CA SER A 30 -8.36 -5.87 -0.43
C SER A 30 -7.98 -6.76 0.75
N GLY A 31 -8.54 -6.44 1.90
CA GLY A 31 -8.21 -7.16 3.13
C GLY A 31 -8.93 -6.61 4.34
N THR A 32 -8.39 -6.88 5.52
CA THR A 32 -8.88 -6.34 6.79
C THR A 32 -7.88 -5.38 7.41
N TYR A 33 -8.37 -4.44 8.18
CA TYR A 33 -7.54 -3.52 8.94
C TYR A 33 -7.90 -3.54 10.43
N ALA A 34 -6.91 -3.27 11.27
CA ALA A 34 -7.09 -3.11 12.70
C ALA A 34 -6.23 -1.95 13.22
N LEU A 35 -6.71 -1.30 14.28
CA LEU A 35 -5.94 -0.32 15.04
C LEU A 35 -5.34 -1.02 16.27
N GLU A 36 -4.03 -1.23 16.25
CA GLU A 36 -3.29 -1.92 17.32
C GLU A 36 -2.24 -0.98 17.90
N GLY A 37 -2.44 -0.50 19.13
CA GLY A 37 -1.43 0.30 19.84
C GLY A 37 -0.97 1.56 19.09
N GLY A 38 -1.89 2.28 18.44
CA GLY A 38 -1.58 3.49 17.65
C GLY A 38 -1.02 3.21 16.25
N LYS A 39 -1.01 1.94 15.82
CA LYS A 39 -0.62 1.52 14.47
C LYS A 39 -1.82 0.99 13.71
N LEU A 40 -1.87 1.29 12.43
CA LEU A 40 -2.79 0.67 11.48
C LEU A 40 -2.14 -0.60 10.94
N ALA A 41 -2.68 -1.74 11.33
CA ALA A 41 -2.33 -3.03 10.76
C ALA A 41 -3.23 -3.29 9.54
N LEU A 42 -2.62 -3.49 8.37
CA LEU A 42 -3.29 -3.89 7.14
C LEU A 42 -2.95 -5.36 6.86
N ASN A 43 -3.97 -6.19 6.70
CA ASN A 43 -3.85 -7.60 6.40
C ASN A 43 -4.49 -7.87 5.03
N PRO A 44 -3.73 -7.78 3.92
CA PRO A 44 -4.21 -8.15 2.60
C PRO A 44 -4.69 -9.61 2.59
N SER A 45 -5.85 -9.85 1.98
CA SER A 45 -6.35 -11.20 1.71
C SER A 45 -6.42 -11.49 0.20
N GLN A 46 -6.57 -10.45 -0.60
CA GLN A 46 -6.56 -10.53 -2.06
C GLN A 46 -5.76 -9.37 -2.64
N SER A 47 -5.02 -9.65 -3.72
CA SER A 47 -4.30 -8.64 -4.47
C SER A 47 -4.36 -8.97 -5.96
N LYS A 48 -4.54 -7.95 -6.78
CA LYS A 48 -4.50 -8.04 -8.24
C LYS A 48 -3.51 -7.01 -8.75
N VAL A 49 -2.67 -7.42 -9.68
CA VAL A 49 -1.67 -6.54 -10.30
C VAL A 49 -1.71 -6.72 -11.80
N GLU A 50 -1.99 -5.63 -12.49
CA GLU A 50 -1.99 -5.52 -13.93
C GLU A 50 -0.91 -4.52 -14.36
N GLY A 51 -0.25 -4.78 -15.49
CA GLY A 51 0.78 -3.90 -16.01
C GLY A 51 1.93 -4.66 -16.69
N PRO A 52 2.93 -3.94 -17.20
CA PRO A 52 4.06 -4.52 -17.90
C PRO A 52 4.99 -5.32 -16.97
N GLU A 53 5.50 -6.43 -17.48
CA GLU A 53 6.59 -7.18 -16.83
C GLU A 53 7.95 -6.51 -17.09
N PRO A 54 8.95 -6.67 -16.19
CA PRO A 54 8.93 -7.48 -14.96
C PRO A 54 8.30 -6.76 -13.75
N LYS A 55 7.82 -5.53 -13.94
CA LYS A 55 7.40 -4.67 -12.84
C LYS A 55 6.14 -5.18 -12.14
N ALA A 56 5.17 -5.69 -12.90
CA ALA A 56 3.98 -6.31 -12.36
C ALA A 56 4.32 -7.50 -11.44
N SER A 57 5.28 -8.36 -11.81
CA SER A 57 5.74 -9.46 -10.95
C SER A 57 6.34 -9.00 -9.62
N GLU A 58 7.20 -7.97 -9.64
CA GLU A 58 7.75 -7.37 -8.41
C GLU A 58 6.62 -6.87 -7.48
N LEU A 59 5.66 -6.14 -8.05
CA LEU A 59 4.53 -5.59 -7.29
C LEU A 59 3.61 -6.68 -6.73
N ARG A 60 3.37 -7.79 -7.45
CA ARG A 60 2.59 -8.94 -6.94
C ARG A 60 3.19 -9.51 -5.66
N SER A 61 4.52 -9.62 -5.60
CA SER A 61 5.20 -10.16 -4.42
C SER A 61 5.05 -9.28 -3.17
N GLN A 62 4.78 -7.98 -3.36
CA GLN A 62 4.66 -6.99 -2.30
C GLN A 62 3.21 -6.73 -1.90
N ALA A 63 2.27 -6.74 -2.86
CA ALA A 63 0.87 -6.42 -2.64
C ALA A 63 0.15 -7.36 -1.65
N GLY A 64 0.59 -8.61 -1.54
CA GLY A 64 0.05 -9.60 -0.59
C GLY A 64 0.64 -9.54 0.82
N GLN A 65 1.59 -8.64 1.09
CA GLN A 65 2.28 -8.62 2.38
C GLN A 65 1.51 -7.80 3.41
N ALA A 66 1.28 -8.41 4.59
CA ALA A 66 0.75 -7.69 5.74
C ALA A 66 1.69 -6.55 6.13
N SER A 67 1.10 -5.43 6.56
CA SER A 67 1.87 -4.24 6.90
C SER A 67 1.35 -3.54 8.14
N ARG A 68 2.25 -2.83 8.81
CA ARG A 68 1.93 -2.02 9.98
C ARG A 68 2.45 -0.61 9.75
N VAL A 69 1.55 0.36 9.74
CA VAL A 69 1.86 1.76 9.48
C VAL A 69 1.53 2.56 10.74
N THR A 70 2.45 3.41 11.20
CA THR A 70 2.12 4.32 12.29
C THR A 70 1.14 5.34 11.76
N ILE A 71 0.05 5.60 12.49
CA ILE A 71 -0.89 6.63 12.12
C ILE A 71 -0.76 7.80 13.09
N ARG A 72 -0.75 9.00 12.53
CA ARG A 72 -0.89 10.22 13.30
C ARG A 72 -2.24 10.83 12.95
N MET A 73 -3.13 10.88 13.93
CA MET A 73 -4.40 11.58 13.79
C MET A 73 -4.13 13.08 13.83
N ASP A 74 -4.34 13.78 12.71
CA ASP A 74 -4.17 15.23 12.64
C ASP A 74 -5.50 15.96 12.91
N SER A 75 -6.63 15.33 12.60
CA SER A 75 -7.98 15.79 12.95
C SER A 75 -8.96 14.61 13.01
N PRO A 76 -10.20 14.80 13.49
CA PRO A 76 -11.24 13.77 13.42
C PRO A 76 -11.56 13.29 11.99
N ALA A 77 -11.26 14.09 10.97
CA ALA A 77 -11.52 13.79 9.56
C ALA A 77 -10.26 13.46 8.75
N SER A 78 -9.06 13.59 9.33
CA SER A 78 -7.79 13.36 8.64
C SER A 78 -6.75 12.71 9.53
N PHE A 79 -6.01 11.78 8.96
CA PHE A 79 -4.84 11.19 9.58
C PHE A 79 -3.72 11.05 8.55
N THR A 80 -2.49 11.20 9.02
CA THR A 80 -1.29 10.98 8.24
C THR A 80 -0.78 9.56 8.50
N LEU A 81 -0.58 8.80 7.43
CA LEU A 81 0.17 7.57 7.47
C LEU A 81 1.66 7.93 7.57
N MET A 82 2.26 7.64 8.72
CA MET A 82 3.69 7.70 8.94
C MET A 82 4.26 6.30 8.73
N PRO A 83 4.79 5.97 7.55
CA PRO A 83 5.61 4.76 7.43
C PRO A 83 6.76 4.91 8.44
N ASN A 84 6.83 4.02 9.43
CA ASN A 84 8.12 3.79 10.06
C ASN A 84 8.96 3.20 8.94
N ASP A 85 9.99 3.92 8.51
CA ASP A 85 11.05 3.51 7.58
C ASP A 85 11.09 2.02 7.17
N PRO A 86 11.24 1.70 5.87
CA PRO A 86 10.50 2.22 4.72
C PRO A 86 9.21 1.40 4.50
N ALA A 87 8.25 2.05 3.85
CA ALA A 87 6.88 1.63 3.64
C ALA A 87 6.70 0.17 3.14
N PRO A 88 5.52 -0.44 3.40
CA PRO A 88 5.09 -1.68 2.76
C PRO A 88 4.81 -1.47 1.26
N LEU A 89 5.90 -1.36 0.50
CA LEU A 89 6.10 -1.58 -0.93
C LEU A 89 7.54 -1.09 -1.15
N HIS A 90 8.49 -1.96 -0.89
CA HIS A 90 9.90 -1.74 -1.19
C HIS A 90 10.07 -1.83 -2.71
N ILE A 91 9.60 -0.82 -3.44
CA ILE A 91 9.94 -0.66 -4.85
C ILE A 91 11.43 -0.32 -4.86
N ASN A 92 12.26 -1.35 -5.07
CA ASN A 92 13.67 -1.13 -5.28
C ASN A 92 13.76 -0.27 -6.54
N LYS A 93 14.22 0.97 -6.35
CA LYS A 93 14.70 1.79 -7.45
C LYS A 93 15.95 1.06 -7.96
N VAL A 94 15.78 0.14 -8.91
CA VAL A 94 16.91 -0.41 -9.64
C VAL A 94 17.49 0.79 -10.38
N SER A 95 18.60 1.32 -9.88
CA SER A 95 19.36 2.35 -10.58
C SER A 95 19.60 1.87 -12.01
N PRO A 96 19.49 2.75 -13.03
CA PRO A 96 19.93 2.39 -14.36
C PRO A 96 21.42 2.06 -14.24
N ASN A 97 21.80 0.81 -14.48
CA ASN A 97 23.21 0.51 -14.71
C ASN A 97 23.58 1.07 -16.09
N PRO A 98 24.78 1.65 -16.23
CA PRO A 98 25.22 2.43 -17.39
C PRO A 98 25.31 1.63 -18.68
#